data_AF-A0A3A8NW88-F1
#
_entry.id   AF-A0A3A8NW88-F1
#
_cell.length_a   1.000
_cell.length_b   1.000
_cell.length_c   1.000
_cell.angle_alpha   90.00
_cell.angle_beta   90.00
_cell.angle_gamma   90.00
#
_symmetry.space_group_name_H-M   'P 1'
#
loop_
_entity.id
_entity.type
_entity.pdbx_description
1 polymer ?
#
loop_
_entity_poly.entity_id
_entity_poly.type
_entity_poly.pdbx_seq_one_letter_code
_entity_poly.pdbx_strand_id
1 'polypeptide(L)'
;FPSNGIPKPALPQRRLPAGKFEKHHVFPQAEDLARWFKKQGVDIHLYTLPIPVHVHRRIHSGGPKGGEWNQAWREYMDANPNASSQEIYQHAGTLIYRFQLIGGPIQQYN
;
A
#
# COMPACT_ATOMS: atom_id res chain seq x y z
N PHE A 1 -39.79 -7.83 -44.21
CA PHE A 1 -39.10 -6.62 -43.72
C PHE A 1 -37.96 -7.05 -42.79
N PRO A 2 -36.68 -6.81 -43.12
CA PRO A 2 -35.60 -7.16 -42.20
C PRO A 2 -35.46 -6.06 -41.14
N SER A 3 -35.49 -6.41 -39.86
CA SER A 3 -35.19 -5.47 -38.78
C SER A 3 -33.68 -5.32 -38.63
N ASN A 4 -33.19 -4.12 -38.91
CA ASN A 4 -31.83 -3.68 -38.62
C ASN A 4 -31.51 -3.91 -37.13
N GLY A 5 -30.43 -4.64 -36.85
CA GLY A 5 -29.88 -4.79 -35.51
C GLY A 5 -29.45 -3.43 -34.97
N ILE A 6 -29.97 -3.05 -33.80
CA ILE A 6 -29.53 -1.86 -33.06
C ILE A 6 -28.07 -2.09 -32.66
N PRO A 7 -27.12 -1.19 -33.01
CA PRO A 7 -25.76 -1.30 -32.50
C PRO A 7 -25.79 -1.12 -30.98
N LYS A 8 -25.29 -2.12 -30.24
CA LYS A 8 -25.07 -1.99 -28.79
C LYS A 8 -24.17 -0.77 -28.56
N PRO A 9 -24.53 0.18 -27.66
CA PRO A 9 -23.63 1.26 -27.31
C PRO A 9 -22.36 0.63 -26.73
N ALA A 10 -21.22 0.87 -27.39
CA ALA A 10 -19.93 0.56 -26.80
C ALA A 10 -19.81 1.43 -25.55
N LEU A 11 -19.84 0.80 -24.36
CA LEU A 11 -19.59 1.48 -23.11
C LEU A 11 -18.27 2.25 -23.27
N PRO A 12 -18.22 3.56 -22.96
CA PRO A 12 -16.96 4.27 -23.01
C PRO A 12 -16.03 3.57 -22.03
N GLN A 13 -15.06 2.81 -22.57
CA GLN A 13 -13.92 2.37 -21.80
C GLN A 13 -13.16 3.64 -21.47
N ARG A 14 -13.55 4.29 -20.36
CA ARG A 14 -12.76 5.30 -19.70
C ARG A 14 -11.50 4.59 -19.23
N ARG A 15 -10.56 4.42 -20.17
CA ARG A 15 -9.19 4.04 -19.88
C ARG A 15 -8.67 5.16 -18.99
N LEU A 16 -8.72 4.94 -17.68
CA LEU A 16 -8.01 5.80 -16.75
C LEU A 16 -6.57 5.86 -17.28
N PRO A 17 -5.99 7.07 -17.48
CA PRO A 17 -4.60 7.16 -17.88
C PRO A 17 -3.79 6.32 -16.89
N ALA A 18 -2.81 5.54 -17.39
CA ALA A 18 -1.93 4.78 -16.52
C ALA A 18 -1.36 5.76 -15.49
N GLY A 19 -1.86 5.68 -14.25
CA GLY A 19 -1.42 6.61 -13.20
C GLY A 19 0.09 6.49 -13.07
N LYS A 20 0.79 7.58 -12.78
CA LYS A 20 2.22 7.47 -12.44
C LYS A 20 2.33 6.56 -11.21
N PHE A 21 3.24 5.59 -11.25
CA PHE A 21 3.55 4.69 -10.13
C PHE A 21 4.95 5.01 -9.59
N GLU A 22 5.12 4.86 -8.28
CA GLU A 22 6.40 4.99 -7.58
C GLU A 22 6.66 3.74 -6.74
N LYS A 23 7.93 3.37 -6.60
CA LYS A 23 8.33 2.31 -5.68
C LYS A 23 8.21 2.82 -4.25
N HIS A 24 7.46 2.10 -3.44
CA HIS A 24 7.31 2.37 -2.02
C HIS A 24 7.97 1.25 -1.21
N HIS A 25 8.78 1.60 -0.21
CA HIS A 25 9.39 0.62 0.68
C HIS A 25 8.35 0.05 1.63
N VAL A 26 8.26 -1.28 1.68
CA VAL A 26 7.36 -1.96 2.64
C VAL A 26 7.80 -1.67 4.07
N PHE A 27 9.11 -1.66 4.32
CA PHE A 27 9.68 -1.32 5.62
C PHE A 27 10.24 0.11 5.60
N PRO A 28 9.79 1.00 6.50
CA PRO A 28 10.30 2.36 6.58
C PRO A 28 11.81 2.47 6.74
N GLN A 29 12.38 3.49 6.10
CA GLN A 29 13.79 3.87 6.24
C GLN A 29 14.05 4.84 7.40
N ALA A 30 13.01 5.20 8.17
CA ALA A 30 13.21 6.02 9.37
C ALA A 30 14.12 5.28 10.36
N GLU A 31 15.07 6.01 10.93
CA GLU A 31 16.23 5.46 11.63
C GLU A 31 15.85 4.58 12.85
N ASP A 32 14.83 5.02 13.60
CA ASP A 32 14.23 4.29 14.72
C ASP A 32 13.68 2.94 14.28
N LEU A 33 12.84 2.94 13.23
CA LEU A 33 12.22 1.74 12.69
C LEU A 33 13.25 0.82 12.02
N ALA A 34 14.17 1.38 11.23
CA ALA A 34 15.23 0.62 10.55
C ALA A 34 16.13 -0.13 11.53
N ARG A 35 16.50 0.49 12.66
CA ARG A 35 17.23 -0.18 13.73
C ARG A 35 16.44 -1.32 14.34
N TRP A 36 15.15 -1.09 14.60
CA TRP A 36 14.28 -2.11 15.18
C TRP A 36 14.12 -3.32 14.23
N PHE A 37 13.82 -3.10 12.94
CA PHE A 37 13.76 -4.16 11.94
C PHE A 37 15.06 -4.97 11.88
N LYS A 38 16.21 -4.29 11.82
CA LYS A 38 17.51 -4.94 11.80
C LYS A 38 17.74 -5.82 13.04
N LYS A 39 17.34 -5.34 14.23
CA LYS A 39 17.42 -6.11 15.48
C LYS A 39 16.56 -7.38 15.41
N GLN A 40 15.42 -7.32 14.73
CA GLN A 40 14.51 -8.47 14.54
C GLN A 40 14.87 -9.34 13.32
N GLY A 41 15.97 -9.06 12.62
CA GLY A 41 16.40 -9.84 11.46
C GLY A 41 15.61 -9.57 10.17
N VAL A 42 15.03 -8.37 10.04
CA VAL A 42 14.29 -7.93 8.85
C VAL A 42 15.15 -6.97 8.03
N ASP A 43 15.35 -7.29 6.75
CA ASP A 43 16.04 -6.42 5.78
C ASP A 43 15.04 -5.44 5.14
N ILE A 44 15.22 -4.15 5.42
CA ILE A 44 14.32 -3.08 4.97
C ILE A 44 14.39 -2.80 3.47
N HIS A 45 15.44 -3.27 2.78
CA HIS A 45 15.64 -3.04 1.36
C HIS A 45 15.09 -4.16 0.48
N LEU A 46 14.69 -5.29 1.08
CA LEU A 46 14.34 -6.49 0.35
C LEU A 46 13.05 -6.35 -0.48
N TYR A 47 12.08 -5.57 0.00
CA TYR A 47 10.76 -5.47 -0.62
C TYR A 47 10.31 -4.03 -0.87
N THR A 48 9.89 -3.78 -2.11
CA THR A 48 9.22 -2.55 -2.54
C THR A 48 7.95 -2.90 -3.30
N LEU A 49 6.95 -2.01 -3.25
CA LEU A 49 5.70 -2.15 -3.99
C LEU A 49 5.48 -0.94 -4.90
N PRO A 50 5.17 -1.13 -6.19
CA PRO A 50 4.77 -0.04 -7.06
C PRO A 50 3.35 0.41 -6.68
N ILE A 51 3.19 1.66 -6.25
CA ILE A 51 1.89 2.24 -5.90
C ILE A 51 1.65 3.54 -6.68
N PRO A 52 0.39 3.94 -6.94
CA PRO A 52 0.11 5.20 -7.59
C PRO A 52 0.68 6.39 -6.78
N VAL A 53 1.23 7.39 -7.45
CA VAL A 53 1.86 8.57 -6.78
C VAL A 53 0.93 9.24 -5.77
N HIS A 54 -0.37 9.34 -6.07
CA HIS A 54 -1.32 9.95 -5.15
C HIS A 54 -1.52 9.13 -3.86
N VAL A 55 -1.45 7.79 -3.96
CA VAL A 55 -1.46 6.90 -2.79
C VAL A 55 -0.16 7.08 -2.01
N HIS A 56 0.98 7.08 -2.69
CA HIS A 56 2.29 7.28 -2.06
C HIS A 56 2.35 8.59 -1.26
N ARG A 57 1.86 9.69 -1.84
CA ARG A 57 1.78 10.98 -1.15
C ARG A 57 0.83 10.94 0.05
N ARG A 58 -0.34 10.32 -0.10
CA ARG A 58 -1.33 10.22 0.98
C ARG A 58 -0.75 9.52 2.20
N ILE A 59 -0.16 8.34 2.04
CA ILE A 59 0.34 7.53 3.17
C ILE A 59 1.59 8.14 3.84
N HIS A 60 2.32 9.00 3.13
CA HIS A 60 3.42 9.80 3.69
C HIS A 60 3.02 11.22 4.12
N SER A 61 1.73 11.52 4.12
CA SER A 61 1.16 12.75 4.69
C SER A 61 0.50 12.45 6.05
N GLY A 62 -0.06 13.47 6.71
CA GLY A 62 -1.01 13.30 7.81
C GLY A 62 -0.46 12.93 9.19
N GLY A 63 0.85 12.68 9.32
CA GLY A 63 1.48 12.27 10.59
C GLY A 63 2.90 12.83 10.79
N PRO A 64 3.62 12.37 11.84
CA PRO A 64 5.03 12.67 12.07
C PRO A 64 5.90 12.27 10.87
N LYS A 65 7.21 12.58 10.88
CA LYS A 65 8.13 12.30 9.75
C LYS A 65 7.93 10.89 9.16
N GLY A 66 7.54 10.87 7.88
CA GLY A 66 7.16 9.68 7.10
C GLY A 66 5.65 9.36 7.06
N GLY A 67 4.82 10.24 7.62
CA GLY A 67 3.36 10.19 7.55
C GLY A 67 2.71 9.05 8.30
N GLU A 68 1.45 8.81 7.97
CA GLU A 68 0.61 7.73 8.51
C GLU A 68 1.28 6.35 8.40
N TRP A 69 2.06 6.10 7.33
CA TRP A 69 2.77 4.84 7.15
C TRP A 69 3.78 4.59 8.27
N ASN A 70 4.66 5.56 8.53
CA ASN A 70 5.65 5.42 9.60
C ASN A 70 4.98 5.42 10.97
N GLN A 71 3.89 6.18 11.14
CA GLN A 71 3.14 6.18 12.39
C GLN A 71 2.56 4.79 12.70
N ALA A 72 1.91 4.13 11.73
CA ALA A 72 1.36 2.80 11.93
C ALA A 72 2.45 1.77 12.30
N TRP A 73 3.63 1.89 11.70
CA TRP A 73 4.79 1.06 12.07
C TRP A 73 5.30 1.35 13.49
N ARG A 74 5.31 2.61 13.93
CA ARG A 74 5.70 2.96 15.31
C ARG A 74 4.70 2.43 16.33
N GLU A 75 3.41 2.58 16.06
CA GLU A 75 2.35 2.03 16.91
C GLU A 75 2.52 0.51 17.08
N TYR A 76 2.86 -0.21 16.01
CA TYR A 76 3.12 -1.64 16.08
C TYR A 76 4.41 -1.98 16.83
N MET A 77 5.51 -1.26 16.57
CA MET A 77 6.79 -1.42 17.26
C MET A 77 6.65 -1.21 18.78
N ASP A 78 5.93 -0.16 19.18
CA ASP A 78 5.76 0.21 20.59
C ASP A 78 4.91 -0.84 21.33
N ALA A 79 3.88 -1.38 20.66
CA ALA A 79 3.04 -2.44 21.21
C ALA A 79 3.73 -3.81 21.22
N ASN A 80 4.66 -4.06 20.29
CA ASN A 80 5.30 -5.37 20.07
C ASN A 80 6.82 -5.24 19.96
N PRO A 81 7.52 -4.76 21.00
CA PRO A 81 8.95 -4.45 20.91
C PRO A 81 9.83 -5.67 20.59
N ASN A 82 9.34 -6.87 20.90
CA ASN A 82 10.00 -8.16 20.70
C ASN A 82 9.35 -9.01 19.58
N ALA A 83 8.57 -8.41 18.68
CA ALA A 83 7.98 -9.13 17.56
C ALA A 83 9.06 -9.85 16.75
N SER A 84 8.81 -11.13 16.45
CA SER A 84 9.63 -11.93 15.55
C SER A 84 9.59 -11.37 14.13
N SER A 85 10.59 -11.72 13.31
CA SER A 85 10.59 -11.38 11.88
C SER A 85 9.31 -11.84 11.18
N GLN A 86 8.81 -13.03 11.50
CA GLN A 86 7.56 -13.58 10.95
C GLN A 86 6.36 -12.68 11.25
N GLU A 87 6.19 -12.24 12.50
CA GLU A 87 5.10 -11.35 12.91
C GLU A 87 5.19 -9.98 12.22
N ILE A 88 6.41 -9.46 12.03
CA ILE A 88 6.65 -8.22 11.30
C ILE A 88 6.23 -8.36 9.83
N TYR A 89 6.59 -9.46 9.16
CA TYR A 89 6.16 -9.73 7.79
C TYR A 89 4.65 -9.89 7.67
N GLN A 90 4.00 -10.55 8.65
CA GLN A 90 2.54 -10.66 8.70
C GLN A 90 1.89 -9.27 8.86
N HIS A 91 2.42 -8.44 9.76
CA HIS A 91 1.93 -7.09 9.99
C HIS A 91 2.09 -6.20 8.75
N ALA A 92 3.19 -6.35 8.01
CA ALA A 92 3.37 -5.65 6.73
C ALA A 92 2.21 -5.94 5.77
N GLY A 93 1.75 -7.19 5.68
CA GLY A 93 0.56 -7.58 4.91
C GLY A 93 -0.71 -6.88 5.39
N THR A 94 -0.92 -6.78 6.71
CA THR A 94 -2.04 -6.05 7.29
C THR A 94 -2.02 -4.57 6.91
N LEU A 95 -0.86 -3.91 6.94
CA LEU A 95 -0.74 -2.49 6.58
C LEU A 95 -0.95 -2.27 5.07
N ILE A 96 -0.40 -3.14 4.22
CA ILE A 96 -0.62 -3.12 2.77
C ILE A 96 -2.12 -3.15 2.45
N TYR A 97 -2.88 -4.00 3.14
CA TYR A 97 -4.33 -4.07 3.02
C TYR A 97 -5.03 -2.83 3.60
N ARG A 98 -4.72 -2.44 4.84
CA ARG A 98 -5.33 -1.31 5.55
C ARG A 98 -5.21 0.00 4.77
N PHE A 99 -4.06 0.26 4.16
CA PHE A 99 -3.80 1.47 3.37
C PHE A 99 -4.23 1.36 1.90
N GLN A 100 -4.80 0.22 1.50
CA GLN A 100 -5.25 -0.07 0.13
C GLN A 100 -4.12 0.14 -0.89
N LEU A 101 -2.94 -0.41 -0.59
CA LEU A 101 -1.76 -0.28 -1.48
C LEU A 101 -1.88 -1.18 -2.72
N ILE A 102 -2.75 -2.18 -2.67
CA ILE A 102 -3.05 -3.12 -3.76
C ILE A 102 -4.56 -3.14 -3.99
N GLY A 103 -4.98 -2.74 -5.20
CA GLY A 103 -6.39 -2.66 -5.57
C GLY A 103 -7.07 -1.38 -5.09
N GLY A 104 -8.06 -0.92 -5.85
CA GLY A 104 -8.92 0.20 -5.45
C GLY A 104 -9.78 -0.14 -4.23
N PRO A 105 -10.66 0.78 -3.79
CA PRO A 105 -11.55 0.53 -2.66
C PRO A 105 -12.31 -0.79 -2.85
N ILE A 106 -12.47 -1.55 -1.76
CA ILE A 106 -13.23 -2.80 -1.74
C ILE A 106 -14.63 -2.49 -2.25
N GLN A 107 -14.99 -3.06 -3.40
CA GLN A 107 -16.34 -2.99 -3.92
C GLN A 107 -17.10 -4.22 -3.41
N GLN A 108 -18.32 -4.00 -2.91
CA GLN A 108 -19.21 -5.12 -2.63
C GLN A 108 -19.50 -5.88 -3.92
N TYR A 109 -19.59 -7.20 -3.82
CA TYR A 109 -20.09 -8.01 -4.93
C TYR A 109 -21.59 -7.69 -5.07
N ASN A 110 -21.95 -6.99 -6.13
CA ASN A 110 -23.35 -6.69 -6.49
C ASN A 110 -23.91 -7.78 -7.40
#